data_AF-A0A0T1SYK5-F1
#
_entry.id   AF-A0A0T1SYK5-F1
#
_cell.length_a   1.000
_cell.length_b   1.000
_cell.length_c   1.000
_cell.angle_alpha   90.00
_cell.angle_beta   90.00
_cell.angle_gamma   90.00
#
_symmetry.space_group_name_H-M   'P 1'
#
loop_
_entity.id
_entity.type
_entity.pdbx_description
1 polymer ?
#
loop_
_entity_poly.entity_id
_entity_poly.type
_entity_poly.pdbx_seq_one_letter_code
_entity_poly.pdbx_strand_id
1 'polypeptide(L)'
;MRTRVRAGESSAFAELFDAYARAVYNHAFRLTADWSTAEDVMAATFMEAWRLRERVDPEGGSLRPWLLGIATNTARNQYRSNRRYRAAAGAAAAAELSVPDHADEVADRIDDRRRLATALTALAGLRRPEREVVALCMGEGLDYEAAAEALGIPVGTVASRLSRARKKLRTLAADEPVRHPALRPARHPAPDRTSEKVRGNREGGRTGRQTRGDHTNVVRPAQGGNR
;
A
#
# COMPACT_ATOMS: atom_id res chain seq x y z
N MET A 1 -12.31 9.51 -25.89
CA MET A 1 -12.13 10.36 -24.69
C MET A 1 -11.20 11.55 -24.93
N ARG A 2 -9.93 11.37 -25.35
CA ARG A 2 -8.93 12.46 -25.49
C ARG A 2 -9.39 13.65 -26.35
N THR A 3 -9.85 13.40 -27.58
CA THR A 3 -10.34 14.44 -28.50
C THR A 3 -11.49 15.25 -27.92
N ARG A 4 -12.46 14.59 -27.28
CA ARG A 4 -13.62 15.22 -26.64
C ARG A 4 -13.23 16.09 -25.44
N VAL A 5 -12.33 15.59 -24.59
CA VAL A 5 -11.74 16.38 -23.47
C VAL A 5 -11.01 17.60 -24.01
N ARG A 6 -10.18 17.42 -25.04
CA ARG A 6 -9.45 18.51 -25.70
C ARG A 6 -10.38 19.58 -26.27
N ALA A 7 -11.49 19.16 -26.88
CA ALA A 7 -12.53 20.04 -27.42
C ALA A 7 -13.34 20.78 -26.34
N GLY A 8 -13.17 20.43 -25.05
CA GLY A 8 -13.89 21.07 -23.96
C GLY A 8 -15.32 20.55 -23.78
N GLU A 9 -15.62 19.33 -24.20
CA GLU A 9 -16.91 18.71 -23.92
C GLU A 9 -17.05 18.39 -22.43
N SER A 10 -18.03 19.01 -21.76
CA SER A 10 -18.25 18.83 -20.32
C SER A 10 -18.56 17.37 -19.94
N SER A 11 -19.28 16.64 -20.78
CA SER A 11 -19.59 15.21 -20.55
C SER A 11 -18.33 14.34 -20.56
N ALA A 12 -17.42 14.58 -21.51
CA ALA A 12 -16.16 13.85 -21.58
C ALA A 12 -15.24 14.17 -20.40
N PHE A 13 -15.32 15.39 -19.87
CA PHE A 13 -14.57 15.77 -18.67
C PHE A 13 -15.17 15.16 -17.39
N ALA A 14 -16.50 15.02 -17.30
CA ALA A 14 -17.14 14.26 -16.23
C ALA A 14 -16.71 12.79 -16.26
N GLU A 15 -16.73 12.14 -17.43
CA GLU A 15 -16.20 10.78 -17.61
C GLU A 15 -14.73 10.67 -17.16
N LEU A 16 -13.91 11.68 -17.47
CA LEU A 16 -12.51 11.76 -17.03
C LEU A 16 -12.39 11.86 -15.50
N PHE A 17 -13.21 12.70 -14.87
CA PHE A 17 -13.24 12.86 -13.43
C PHE A 17 -13.63 11.54 -12.75
N ASP A 18 -14.74 10.92 -13.16
CA ASP A 18 -15.23 9.67 -12.58
C ASP A 18 -14.20 8.54 -12.72
N ALA A 19 -13.51 8.47 -13.86
CA ALA A 19 -12.50 7.44 -14.11
C ALA A 19 -11.23 7.60 -13.26
N TYR A 20 -10.83 8.83 -12.93
CA TYR A 20 -9.48 9.09 -12.39
C TYR A 20 -9.43 9.84 -11.06
N ALA A 21 -10.54 10.36 -10.53
CA ALA A 21 -10.55 11.13 -9.29
C ALA A 21 -9.89 10.37 -8.13
N ARG A 22 -10.25 9.09 -7.95
CA ARG A 22 -9.66 8.24 -6.90
C ARG A 22 -8.15 8.03 -7.09
N ALA A 23 -7.68 7.85 -8.32
CA ALA A 23 -6.26 7.69 -8.62
C ALA A 23 -5.48 8.98 -8.32
N VAL A 24 -6.01 10.12 -8.75
CA VAL A 24 -5.44 11.45 -8.48
C VAL A 24 -5.38 11.71 -6.97
N TYR A 25 -6.47 11.43 -6.25
CA TYR A 25 -6.55 11.57 -4.80
C TYR A 25 -5.53 10.69 -4.08
N ASN A 26 -5.50 9.39 -4.38
CA ASN A 26 -4.56 8.46 -3.75
C ASN A 26 -3.11 8.85 -4.02
N HIS A 27 -2.82 9.31 -5.24
CA HIS A 27 -1.50 9.82 -5.59
C HIS A 27 -1.15 11.07 -4.78
N ALA A 28 -2.05 12.04 -4.71
CA ALA A 28 -1.88 13.24 -3.89
C ALA A 28 -1.64 12.89 -2.42
N PHE A 29 -2.45 12.00 -1.86
CA PHE A 29 -2.33 11.53 -0.48
C PHE A 29 -0.98 10.86 -0.19
N ARG A 30 -0.44 10.04 -1.11
CA ARG A 30 0.91 9.47 -0.96
C ARG A 30 2.02 10.54 -0.97
N LEU A 31 1.77 11.71 -1.56
CA LEU A 31 2.72 12.82 -1.58
C LEU A 31 2.60 13.74 -0.37
N THR A 32 1.38 13.92 0.16
CA THR A 32 1.06 14.91 1.21
C THR A 32 0.94 14.30 2.60
N ALA A 33 0.53 13.02 2.69
CA ALA A 33 0.13 12.34 3.92
C ALA A 33 -0.94 13.08 4.73
N ASP A 34 -1.75 13.90 4.05
CA ASP A 34 -2.80 14.71 4.66
C ASP A 34 -4.05 14.65 3.77
N TRP A 35 -5.17 14.28 4.37
CA TRP A 35 -6.43 14.01 3.66
C TRP A 35 -6.99 15.28 3.03
N SER A 36 -7.09 16.36 3.81
CA SER A 36 -7.62 17.65 3.33
C SER A 36 -6.75 18.23 2.21
N THR A 37 -5.42 18.22 2.38
CA THR A 37 -4.50 18.66 1.33
C THR A 37 -4.63 17.76 0.09
N ALA A 38 -4.86 16.46 0.23
CA ALA A 38 -5.04 15.57 -0.92
C ALA A 38 -6.33 15.89 -1.71
N GLU A 39 -7.42 16.23 -1.02
CA GLU A 39 -8.68 16.70 -1.65
C GLU A 39 -8.45 18.01 -2.41
N ASP A 40 -7.78 18.98 -1.79
CA ASP A 40 -7.43 20.25 -2.43
C ASP A 40 -6.56 20.05 -3.68
N VAL A 41 -5.52 19.21 -3.57
CA VAL A 41 -4.66 18.87 -4.71
C VAL A 41 -5.48 18.23 -5.82
N MET A 42 -6.38 17.30 -5.50
CA MET A 42 -7.23 16.65 -6.50
C MET A 42 -8.12 17.67 -7.20
N ALA A 43 -8.84 18.51 -6.46
CA ALA A 43 -9.71 19.53 -7.03
C ALA A 43 -8.92 20.49 -7.93
N ALA A 44 -7.79 21.01 -7.44
CA ALA A 44 -6.91 21.88 -8.22
C ALA A 44 -6.29 21.18 -9.45
N THR A 45 -6.05 19.87 -9.39
CA THR A 45 -5.59 19.08 -10.53
C THR A 45 -6.62 19.07 -11.64
N PHE A 46 -7.90 18.83 -11.34
CA PHE A 46 -8.94 18.82 -12.37
C PHE A 46 -9.23 20.23 -12.90
N MET A 47 -9.20 21.26 -12.06
CA MET A 47 -9.29 22.64 -12.55
C MET A 47 -8.15 22.98 -13.52
N GLU A 48 -6.92 22.60 -13.18
CA GLU A 48 -5.76 22.83 -14.05
C GLU A 48 -5.81 21.94 -15.31
N ALA A 49 -6.28 20.70 -15.20
CA ALA A 49 -6.49 19.82 -16.35
C ALA A 49 -7.50 20.41 -17.34
N TRP A 50 -8.60 21.00 -16.84
CA TRP A 50 -9.55 21.72 -17.69
C TRP A 50 -8.89 22.90 -18.42
N ARG A 51 -8.06 23.67 -17.71
CA ARG A 51 -7.32 24.81 -18.29
C ARG A 51 -6.30 24.37 -19.34
N LEU A 52 -5.65 23.22 -19.12
CA LEU A 52 -4.61 22.67 -19.99
C LEU A 52 -5.15 21.71 -21.06
N ARG A 53 -6.46 21.46 -21.13
CA ARG A 53 -7.08 20.43 -21.99
C ARG A 53 -6.66 20.52 -23.45
N GLU A 54 -6.40 21.72 -23.97
CA GLU A 54 -5.99 21.94 -25.36
C GLU A 54 -4.60 21.36 -25.69
N ARG A 55 -3.77 21.14 -24.66
CA ARG A 55 -2.45 20.51 -24.76
C ARG A 55 -2.49 18.99 -24.76
N VAL A 56 -3.66 18.40 -24.54
CA VAL A 56 -3.83 16.95 -24.65
C VAL A 56 -3.53 16.55 -26.09
N ASP A 57 -2.60 15.62 -26.28
CA ASP A 57 -2.42 14.97 -27.57
C ASP A 57 -3.72 14.24 -27.95
N PRO A 58 -4.35 14.55 -29.11
CA PRO A 58 -5.55 13.83 -29.54
C PRO A 58 -5.30 12.33 -29.76
N GLU A 59 -4.07 11.97 -30.13
CA GLU A 59 -3.65 10.60 -30.30
C GLU A 59 -2.92 10.14 -29.03
N GLY A 60 -3.05 8.86 -28.67
CA GLY A 60 -2.35 8.29 -27.52
C GLY A 60 -3.24 7.56 -26.52
N GLY A 61 -2.57 7.03 -25.48
CA GLY A 61 -3.16 6.14 -24.50
C GLY A 61 -3.95 6.84 -23.39
N SER A 62 -3.94 6.24 -22.20
CA SER A 62 -4.64 6.79 -21.03
C SER A 62 -4.22 8.24 -20.72
N LEU A 63 -5.16 9.05 -20.23
CA LEU A 63 -4.88 10.39 -19.70
C LEU A 63 -4.34 10.36 -18.26
N ARG A 64 -4.26 9.18 -17.65
CA ARG A 64 -3.82 8.99 -16.27
C ARG A 64 -2.40 9.53 -16.01
N PRO A 65 -1.36 9.24 -16.83
CA PRO A 65 -0.02 9.78 -16.59
C PRO A 65 -0.01 11.32 -16.62
N TRP A 66 -0.73 11.92 -17.58
CA TRP A 66 -0.86 13.37 -17.69
C TRP A 66 -1.52 13.99 -16.45
N LEU A 67 -2.65 13.42 -16.00
CA LEU A 67 -3.33 13.87 -14.77
C LEU A 67 -2.44 13.72 -13.52
N LEU A 68 -1.74 12.60 -13.37
CA LEU A 68 -0.85 12.36 -12.24
C LEU A 68 0.38 13.29 -12.28
N GLY A 69 0.83 13.69 -13.47
CA GLY A 69 1.84 14.72 -13.66
C GLY A 69 1.36 16.09 -13.18
N ILE A 70 0.15 16.50 -13.57
CA ILE A 70 -0.49 17.72 -13.07
C ILE A 70 -0.63 17.66 -11.54
N ALA A 71 -1.14 16.56 -10.99
CA ALA A 71 -1.30 16.36 -9.54
C ALA A 71 0.03 16.49 -8.79
N THR A 72 1.11 15.92 -9.35
CA THR A 72 2.44 16.06 -8.78
C THR A 72 2.88 17.53 -8.75
N ASN A 73 2.63 18.29 -9.82
CA ASN A 73 2.95 19.72 -9.88
C ASN A 73 2.10 20.55 -8.90
N THR A 74 0.81 20.27 -8.81
CA THR A 74 -0.11 20.90 -7.85
C THR A 74 0.35 20.66 -6.42
N ALA A 75 0.64 19.41 -6.04
CA ALA A 75 1.16 19.06 -4.71
C ALA A 75 2.49 19.77 -4.38
N ARG A 76 3.41 19.86 -5.37
CA ARG A 76 4.67 20.62 -5.21
C ARG A 76 4.41 22.09 -4.92
N ASN A 77 3.45 22.69 -5.61
CA ASN A 77 3.13 24.10 -5.45
C ASN A 77 2.45 24.37 -4.11
N GLN A 78 1.51 23.51 -3.69
CA GLN A 78 0.86 23.64 -2.40
C GLN A 78 1.84 23.47 -1.24
N TYR A 79 2.77 22.51 -1.31
CA TYR A 79 3.86 22.38 -0.33
C TYR A 79 4.73 23.65 -0.25
N ARG A 80 5.09 24.24 -1.39
CA ARG A 80 5.87 25.49 -1.44
C ARG A 80 5.11 26.66 -0.85
N SER A 81 3.83 26.81 -1.17
CA SER A 81 2.96 27.88 -0.65
C SER A 81 2.73 27.73 0.85
N ASN A 82 2.46 26.52 1.33
CA ASN A 82 2.28 26.26 2.76
C ASN A 82 3.58 26.48 3.55
N ARG A 83 4.75 26.11 2.99
CA ARG A 83 6.04 26.47 3.62
C ARG A 83 6.26 27.98 3.70
N ARG A 84 5.92 28.74 2.65
CA ARG A 84 6.03 30.22 2.69
C ARG A 84 5.06 30.81 3.71
N TYR A 85 3.82 30.32 3.74
CA TYR A 85 2.81 30.73 4.70
C TYR A 85 3.25 30.41 6.12
N ARG A 86 3.73 29.19 6.41
CA ARG A 86 4.28 28.81 7.72
C ARG A 86 5.59 29.52 8.07
N ALA A 87 6.39 29.97 7.11
CA ALA A 87 7.55 30.81 7.39
C ALA A 87 7.13 32.23 7.75
N ALA A 88 6.13 32.78 7.06
CA ALA A 88 5.55 34.09 7.36
C ALA A 88 4.72 34.09 8.66
N ALA A 89 3.97 33.02 8.92
CA ALA A 89 3.14 32.81 10.10
C ALA A 89 3.96 32.27 11.27
N GLY A 90 5.03 31.50 11.05
CA GLY A 90 5.95 31.04 12.09
C GLY A 90 6.84 32.16 12.62
N ALA A 91 7.00 33.25 11.87
CA ALA A 91 7.48 34.52 12.42
C ALA A 91 6.44 35.18 13.36
N ALA A 92 5.18 34.72 13.37
CA ALA A 92 4.09 35.24 14.19
C ALA A 92 3.53 34.24 15.23
N ALA A 93 3.74 32.93 15.11
CA ALA A 93 3.06 31.91 15.90
C ALA A 93 3.97 30.70 16.22
N ALA A 94 4.80 30.83 17.25
CA ALA A 94 5.53 29.71 17.86
C ALA A 94 4.65 28.86 18.81
N ALA A 95 3.33 28.84 18.61
CA ALA A 95 2.37 28.17 19.48
C ALA A 95 1.23 27.59 18.64
N GLU A 96 1.26 26.27 18.43
CA GLU A 96 0.13 25.34 18.67
C GLU A 96 0.36 23.99 17.94
N LEU A 97 0.32 22.94 18.75
CA LEU A 97 0.37 21.54 18.36
C LEU A 97 -0.90 21.18 17.57
N SER A 98 -0.76 20.40 16.50
CA SER A 98 -1.91 19.78 15.85
C SER A 98 -1.92 18.28 16.14
N VAL A 99 -2.92 17.90 16.93
CA VAL A 99 -3.40 16.54 17.19
C VAL A 99 -4.20 16.05 15.97
N PRO A 100 -4.12 14.76 15.62
CA PRO A 100 -5.27 14.09 15.01
C PRO A 100 -5.84 13.03 15.96
N ASP A 101 -7.09 13.24 16.38
CA ASP A 101 -7.99 12.23 16.92
C ASP A 101 -9.12 12.02 15.92
N HIS A 102 -9.31 10.78 15.47
CA HIS A 102 -10.64 10.21 15.28
C HIS A 102 -10.56 8.69 15.41
N ALA A 103 -11.39 8.20 16.35
CA ALA A 103 -11.40 6.86 16.91
C ALA A 103 -11.90 5.75 15.96
N ASP A 104 -11.32 4.57 16.21
CA ASP A 104 -11.85 3.20 16.22
C ASP A 104 -12.93 2.73 15.25
N GLU A 105 -12.56 1.71 14.46
CA GLU A 105 -13.42 0.56 14.18
C GLU A 105 -12.53 -0.67 13.83
N VAL A 106 -12.58 -1.63 14.75
CA VAL A 106 -12.27 -3.08 14.82
C VAL A 106 -11.22 -3.74 13.87
N ALA A 107 -10.14 -4.22 14.52
CA ALA A 107 -9.15 -5.26 14.15
C ALA A 107 -8.56 -5.30 12.73
N ASP A 108 -9.32 -5.69 11.70
CA ASP A 108 -8.80 -5.76 10.32
C ASP A 108 -8.42 -4.37 9.79
N ARG A 109 -9.21 -3.37 10.20
CA ARG A 109 -8.95 -1.96 9.92
C ARG A 109 -7.74 -1.42 10.71
N ILE A 110 -7.34 -2.07 11.80
CA ILE A 110 -6.15 -1.68 12.58
C ILE A 110 -4.89 -2.12 11.85
N ASP A 111 -4.89 -3.32 11.26
CA ASP A 111 -3.76 -3.80 10.45
C ASP A 111 -3.59 -2.98 9.18
N ASP A 112 -4.69 -2.62 8.50
CA ASP A 112 -4.63 -1.73 7.34
C ASP A 112 -4.18 -0.31 7.69
N ARG A 113 -4.65 0.26 8.82
CA ARG A 113 -4.17 1.56 9.31
C ARG A 113 -2.70 1.53 9.70
N ARG A 114 -2.23 0.46 10.35
CA ARG A 114 -0.82 0.28 10.68
C ARG A 114 0.04 0.16 9.43
N ARG A 115 -0.36 -0.67 8.46
CA ARG A 115 0.32 -0.79 7.16
C ARG A 115 0.36 0.55 6.42
N LEU A 116 -0.74 1.30 6.44
CA LEU A 116 -0.80 2.63 5.87
C LEU A 116 0.15 3.60 6.58
N ALA A 117 0.16 3.62 7.92
CA ALA A 117 1.06 4.46 8.71
C ALA A 117 2.53 4.12 8.46
N THR A 118 2.89 2.83 8.40
CA THR A 118 4.25 2.38 8.05
C THR A 118 4.61 2.81 6.63
N ALA A 119 3.71 2.64 5.66
CA ALA A 119 3.94 3.07 4.29
C ALA A 119 4.16 4.59 4.18
N LEU A 120 3.32 5.39 4.85
CA LEU A 120 3.47 6.85 4.87
C LEU A 120 4.77 7.29 5.56
N THR A 121 5.15 6.64 6.65
CA THR A 121 6.42 6.89 7.36
C THR A 121 7.62 6.57 6.46
N ALA A 122 7.59 5.44 5.77
CA ALA A 122 8.65 5.04 4.85
C ALA A 122 8.74 6.01 3.65
N LEU A 123 7.60 6.47 3.11
CA LEU A 123 7.55 7.49 2.07
C LEU A 123 8.09 8.84 2.57
N ALA A 124 7.82 9.23 3.82
CA ALA A 124 8.33 10.47 4.42
C ALA A 124 9.86 10.46 4.53
N GLY A 125 10.48 9.30 4.76
CA GLY A 125 11.94 9.12 4.78
C GLY A 125 12.63 9.31 3.42
N LEU A 126 11.88 9.38 2.32
CA LEU A 126 12.43 9.61 0.98
C LEU A 126 12.60 11.10 0.67
N ARG A 127 13.57 11.43 -0.20
CA ARG A 127 13.63 12.78 -0.79
C ARG A 127 12.43 12.97 -1.71
N ARG A 128 11.94 14.21 -1.84
CA ARG A 128 10.76 14.52 -2.67
C ARG A 128 10.82 13.90 -4.09
N PRO A 129 11.93 14.02 -4.86
CA PRO A 129 12.00 13.42 -6.19
C PRO A 129 11.97 11.89 -6.20
N GLU A 130 12.41 11.24 -5.11
CA GLU A 130 12.36 9.78 -4.94
C GLU A 130 10.92 9.35 -4.62
N ARG A 131 10.26 10.06 -3.69
CA ARG A 131 8.85 9.82 -3.32
C ARG A 131 7.91 9.98 -4.50
N GLU A 132 8.09 11.00 -5.34
CA GLU A 132 7.28 11.22 -6.54
C GLU A 132 7.33 10.02 -7.49
N VAL A 133 8.53 9.49 -7.76
CA VAL A 133 8.66 8.33 -8.66
C VAL A 133 8.12 7.05 -8.01
N VAL A 134 8.31 6.86 -6.71
CA VAL A 134 7.71 5.72 -6.00
C VAL A 134 6.19 5.80 -6.04
N ALA A 135 5.59 6.96 -5.80
CA ALA A 135 4.15 7.14 -5.86
C ALA A 135 3.59 6.83 -7.26
N LEU A 136 4.24 7.27 -8.33
CA LEU A 136 3.81 6.98 -9.70
C LEU A 136 4.00 5.50 -10.09
N CYS A 137 5.19 4.95 -9.91
CA CYS A 137 5.49 3.61 -10.43
C CYS A 137 5.01 2.48 -9.50
N MET A 138 5.13 2.64 -8.19
CA MET A 138 4.72 1.60 -7.23
C MET A 138 3.32 1.85 -6.66
N GLY A 139 2.93 3.12 -6.49
CA GLY A 139 1.59 3.47 -6.01
C GLY A 139 0.53 3.40 -7.10
N GLU A 140 0.81 4.00 -8.27
CA GLU A 140 -0.12 4.06 -9.39
C GLU A 140 0.14 3.01 -10.48
N GLY A 141 1.29 2.32 -10.42
CA GLY A 141 1.61 1.27 -11.40
C GLY A 141 1.99 1.80 -12.78
N LEU A 142 2.43 3.05 -12.89
CA LEU A 142 2.95 3.57 -14.15
C LEU A 142 4.28 2.90 -14.52
N ASP A 143 4.47 2.61 -15.80
CA ASP A 143 5.79 2.26 -16.33
C ASP A 143 6.75 3.47 -16.29
N TYR A 144 8.01 3.24 -16.66
CA TYR A 144 9.05 4.26 -16.48
C TYR A 144 8.91 5.39 -17.49
N GLU A 145 8.42 5.08 -18.69
CA GLU A 145 8.14 6.00 -19.78
C GLU A 145 7.00 6.96 -19.41
N ALA A 146 5.86 6.43 -18.95
CA ALA A 146 4.73 7.23 -18.50
C ALA A 146 5.07 8.07 -17.26
N ALA A 147 5.86 7.53 -16.33
CA ALA A 147 6.32 8.31 -15.18
C ALA A 147 7.33 9.41 -15.60
N ALA A 148 8.18 9.15 -16.59
CA ALA A 148 9.09 10.13 -17.15
C ALA A 148 8.35 11.28 -17.83
N GLU A 149 7.34 10.97 -18.64
CA GLU A 149 6.45 11.94 -19.28
C GLU A 149 5.72 12.78 -18.22
N ALA A 150 5.06 12.12 -17.25
CA ALA A 150 4.31 12.78 -16.18
C ALA A 150 5.18 13.77 -15.36
N LEU A 151 6.45 13.43 -15.15
CA LEU A 151 7.37 14.25 -14.35
C LEU A 151 8.20 15.24 -15.19
N GLY A 152 8.22 15.11 -16.51
CA GLY A 152 9.08 15.89 -17.41
C GLY A 152 10.58 15.65 -17.17
N ILE A 153 10.99 14.39 -16.98
CA ILE A 153 12.39 13.99 -16.71
C ILE A 153 12.81 12.80 -17.58
N PRO A 154 14.12 12.54 -17.77
CA PRO A 154 14.56 11.36 -18.53
C PRO A 154 14.18 10.02 -17.86
N VAL A 155 13.88 8.99 -18.66
CA VAL A 155 13.58 7.62 -18.19
C VAL A 155 14.71 7.05 -17.30
N GLY A 156 15.99 7.28 -17.67
CA GLY A 156 17.12 6.90 -16.82
C GLY A 156 17.13 7.61 -15.45
N THR A 157 16.56 8.82 -15.36
CA THR A 157 16.39 9.52 -14.09
C THR A 157 15.30 8.88 -13.23
N VAL A 158 14.20 8.42 -13.83
CA VAL A 158 13.16 7.62 -13.16
C VAL A 158 13.79 6.36 -12.57
N ALA A 159 14.50 5.58 -13.39
CA ALA A 159 15.15 4.34 -12.98
C ALA A 159 16.16 4.55 -11.83
N SER A 160 17.03 5.55 -11.95
CA SER A 160 18.04 5.84 -10.90
C SER A 160 17.40 6.36 -9.60
N ARG A 161 16.28 7.09 -9.65
CA ARG A 161 15.53 7.52 -8.46
C ARG A 161 14.84 6.34 -7.80
N LEU A 162 14.20 5.45 -8.57
CA LEU A 162 13.59 4.23 -8.03
C LEU A 162 14.61 3.31 -7.38
N SER A 163 15.76 3.10 -8.01
CA SER A 163 16.83 2.26 -7.44
C SER A 163 17.26 2.77 -6.06
N ARG A 164 17.52 4.08 -5.94
CA ARG A 164 17.86 4.73 -4.66
C ARG A 164 16.73 4.64 -3.65
N ALA A 165 15.49 4.90 -4.08
CA ALA A 165 14.32 4.84 -3.21
C ALA A 165 14.11 3.42 -2.65
N ARG A 166 14.14 2.39 -3.51
CA ARG A 166 14.02 0.97 -3.10
C ARG A 166 15.13 0.58 -2.14
N LYS A 167 16.37 1.03 -2.35
CA LYS A 167 17.47 0.77 -1.41
C LYS A 167 17.16 1.36 -0.02
N LYS A 168 16.70 2.61 0.05
CA LYS A 168 16.33 3.27 1.31
C LYS A 168 15.14 2.61 1.99
N LEU A 169 14.07 2.30 1.24
CA LEU A 169 12.88 1.65 1.78
C LEU A 169 13.22 0.26 2.37
N ARG A 170 14.11 -0.51 1.73
CA ARG A 170 14.59 -1.79 2.29
C ARG A 170 15.34 -1.61 3.60
N THR A 171 16.20 -0.59 3.71
CA THR A 171 16.90 -0.29 4.97
C THR A 171 15.92 0.08 6.06
N LEU A 172 14.95 0.97 5.78
CA LEU A 172 13.91 1.37 6.74
C LEU A 172 13.06 0.17 7.20
N ALA A 173 12.73 -0.75 6.29
CA ALA A 173 11.98 -1.96 6.62
C ALA A 173 12.80 -3.00 7.41
N ALA A 174 14.13 -2.99 7.30
CA ALA A 174 15.01 -3.88 8.06
C ALA A 174 15.30 -3.38 9.48
N ASP A 175 15.27 -2.05 9.68
CA ASP A 175 15.46 -1.39 10.98
C ASP A 175 14.17 -1.40 11.85
N GLU A 176 13.01 -1.71 11.26
CA GLU A 176 11.78 -1.96 12.01
C GLU A 176 11.86 -3.37 12.61
N PRO A 177 11.98 -3.54 13.94
CA PRO A 177 11.98 -4.87 14.52
C PRO A 177 10.61 -5.48 14.20
N VAL A 178 10.61 -6.50 13.36
CA VAL A 178 9.43 -7.33 13.08
C VAL A 178 8.98 -7.91 14.41
N ARG A 179 8.09 -7.22 15.13
CA ARG A 179 7.32 -7.79 16.21
C ARG A 179 6.36 -8.75 15.55
N HIS A 180 6.84 -9.96 15.29
CA HIS A 180 5.96 -11.10 15.10
C HIS A 180 4.99 -11.10 16.29
N PRO A 181 3.67 -11.07 16.06
CA PRO A 181 2.76 -11.43 17.12
C PRO A 181 3.13 -12.86 17.48
N ALA A 182 3.80 -13.03 18.62
CA ALA A 182 4.09 -14.34 19.15
C ALA A 182 2.74 -15.04 19.24
N LEU A 183 2.52 -16.02 18.36
CA LEU A 183 1.49 -17.02 18.52
C LEU A 183 1.72 -17.58 19.92
N ARG A 184 0.94 -17.09 20.91
CA ARG A 184 0.93 -17.69 22.23
C ARG A 184 0.57 -19.14 21.97
N PRO A 185 1.43 -20.12 22.30
CA PRO A 185 1.04 -21.51 22.12
C PRO A 185 -0.25 -21.71 22.89
N ALA A 186 -1.27 -22.21 22.20
CA ALA A 186 -2.57 -22.49 22.77
C ALA A 186 -2.36 -23.23 24.09
N ARG A 187 -2.75 -22.60 25.20
CA ARG A 187 -2.80 -23.29 26.49
C ARG A 187 -3.72 -24.48 26.29
N HIS A 188 -3.17 -25.68 26.29
CA HIS A 188 -3.95 -26.90 26.45
C HIS A 188 -4.76 -26.75 27.74
N PRO A 189 -6.10 -26.89 27.70
CA PRO A 189 -6.85 -27.03 28.93
C PRO A 189 -6.40 -28.33 29.61
N ALA A 190 -5.99 -28.22 30.87
CA ALA A 190 -5.69 -29.36 31.73
C ALA A 190 -6.93 -30.27 31.84
N PRO A 191 -6.77 -31.60 31.93
CA PRO A 191 -7.90 -32.49 32.12
C PRO A 191 -8.52 -32.26 33.50
N ASP A 192 -9.82 -31.99 33.49
CA ASP A 192 -10.67 -31.85 34.65
C ASP A 192 -10.66 -33.16 35.46
N ARG A 193 -10.18 -33.08 36.71
CA ARG A 193 -10.25 -34.18 37.67
C ARG A 193 -11.46 -33.95 38.57
N THR A 194 -12.64 -34.27 38.09
CA THR A 194 -13.80 -34.50 38.96
C THR A 194 -13.91 -35.98 39.26
N SER A 195 -13.72 -36.28 40.54
CA SER A 195 -13.84 -37.61 41.11
C SER A 195 -15.32 -37.85 41.41
N GLU A 196 -15.96 -38.78 40.70
CA GLU A 196 -17.25 -39.30 41.14
C GLU A 196 -17.19 -40.83 41.25
N LYS A 197 -17.20 -41.29 42.49
CA LYS A 197 -17.37 -42.68 42.89
C LYS A 197 -18.82 -43.07 42.65
N VAL A 198 -19.05 -44.06 41.78
CA VAL A 198 -20.23 -44.94 41.92
C VAL A 198 -19.77 -46.39 41.74
N ARG A 199 -20.06 -47.19 42.77
CA ARG A 199 -19.83 -48.63 42.85
C ARG A 199 -20.91 -49.39 42.10
N GLY A 200 -20.54 -50.56 41.56
CA GLY A 200 -21.42 -51.70 41.34
C GLY A 200 -21.10 -52.38 40.01
N ASN A 201 -20.36 -53.48 39.92
CA ASN A 201 -20.58 -54.85 40.42
C ASN A 201 -20.56 -55.79 39.18
N ARG A 202 -20.10 -57.03 39.37
CA ARG A 202 -20.12 -58.21 38.46
C ARG A 202 -19.09 -58.24 37.34
N GLU A 203 -18.06 -59.08 37.43
CA GLU A 203 -18.00 -60.56 37.27
C GLU A 203 -17.68 -60.97 35.82
N GLY A 204 -16.64 -61.79 35.66
CA GLY A 204 -16.61 -62.85 34.65
C GLY A 204 -15.55 -62.77 33.55
N GLY A 205 -14.70 -63.81 33.49
CA GLY A 205 -14.12 -64.36 32.26
C GLY A 205 -12.92 -63.60 31.67
N ARG A 206 -11.66 -63.92 31.98
CA ARG A 206 -10.85 -65.08 31.55
C ARG A 206 -10.75 -65.30 30.02
N THR A 207 -9.49 -65.44 29.56
CA THR A 207 -8.99 -65.97 28.27
C THR A 207 -9.06 -65.01 27.07
N GLY A 208 -8.04 -64.88 26.21
CA GLY A 208 -6.74 -65.51 26.14
C GLY A 208 -5.95 -65.03 24.90
N ARG A 209 -4.63 -65.26 24.97
CA ARG A 209 -3.76 -65.71 23.86
C ARG A 209 -3.49 -64.77 22.66
N GLN A 210 -2.38 -64.04 22.77
CA GLN A 210 -1.18 -64.01 21.90
C GLN A 210 -1.16 -64.88 20.62
N THR A 211 -0.88 -64.25 19.47
CA THR A 211 -0.07 -64.72 18.29
C THR A 211 -0.01 -63.52 17.34
N ARG A 212 1.10 -62.83 17.07
CA ARG A 212 2.41 -63.17 16.45
C ARG A 212 2.30 -63.74 15.03
N GLY A 213 2.81 -62.97 14.08
CA GLY A 213 3.10 -63.25 12.67
C GLY A 213 3.23 -61.88 12.00
N ASP A 214 4.39 -61.26 11.84
CA ASP A 214 5.67 -61.66 11.25
C ASP A 214 5.61 -61.96 9.75
N HIS A 215 6.62 -61.42 9.05
CA HIS A 215 7.01 -61.60 7.64
C HIS A 215 6.27 -60.66 6.65
N THR A 216 6.90 -59.97 5.69
CA THR A 216 8.27 -59.89 5.15
C THR A 216 8.23 -58.70 4.17
N ASN A 217 9.01 -57.64 4.36
CA ASN A 217 10.20 -57.30 3.56
C ASN A 217 10.19 -57.75 2.09
N VAL A 218 10.10 -56.81 1.14
CA VAL A 218 10.98 -56.76 -0.05
C VAL A 218 11.20 -55.29 -0.45
N VAL A 219 12.42 -54.85 -0.23
CA VAL A 219 13.08 -53.69 -0.81
C VAL A 219 13.61 -54.06 -2.20
N ARG A 220 13.39 -53.24 -3.24
CA ARG A 220 14.45 -52.64 -4.09
C ARG A 220 13.93 -51.92 -5.36
N PRO A 221 14.77 -51.07 -5.98
CA PRO A 221 14.34 -49.83 -6.61
C PRO A 221 14.70 -49.71 -8.11
N ALA A 222 14.32 -48.55 -8.65
CA ALA A 222 15.01 -47.66 -9.59
C ALA A 222 15.45 -48.12 -11.01
N GLN A 223 15.27 -47.14 -11.90
CA GLN A 223 16.03 -46.81 -13.11
C GLN A 223 15.46 -47.21 -14.48
N GLY A 224 15.57 -46.23 -15.39
CA GLY A 224 15.34 -46.28 -16.84
C GLY A 224 14.20 -45.33 -17.25
N GLY A 225 14.39 -44.16 -17.86
CA GLY A 225 15.48 -43.67 -18.69
C GLY A 225 15.09 -43.76 -20.18
N ASN A 226 15.26 -42.64 -20.90
CA ASN A 226 15.05 -42.40 -22.35
C ASN A 226 13.59 -42.38 -22.84
N ARG A 227 13.10 -41.39 -23.59
CA ARG A 227 13.69 -40.43 -24.54
C ARG A 227 12.97 -39.08 -24.44
#